data_AF-A0A7K1AH10-F1
#
_entry.id   AF-A0A7K1AH10-F1
#
_cell.length_a   1.000
_cell.length_b   1.000
_cell.length_c   1.000
_cell.angle_alpha   90.00
_cell.angle_beta   90.00
_cell.angle_gamma   90.00
#
_symmetry.space_group_name_H-M   'P 1'
#
loop_
_entity.id
_entity.type
_entity.pdbx_description
1 polymer ?
#
loop_
_entity_poly.entity_id
_entity_poly.type
_entity_poly.pdbx_seq_one_letter_code
_entity_poly.pdbx_strand_id
1 'polypeptide(L)'
;MSLKKVAITLLTASLLISLQTPALGEVTKPIDEQWKRTAPSKPGQYGILVQQSLELLRFSSYFISLDGSKDKVESVTACKSFSDPLCAKAVVQQMSANLQLCSEKITSECVTGMSARNAAGKELKVNYEGPIESSLIYDFAGDSTKGLPTGGPPLIFSIPEAPHAGGDKYMLKVEMQGSGNGSVFVIGRTRAGIFPVAITTGNFSPSKISIDLPTYTSYNMINGNSIDPACQFATTTKCLTVQTFPADVSFGFSAKFKNQLTGWWHGRFSTPEITSEIKDGLMNFSVMAKPIKVPTVFGWVDTVSLPEDLKARYSKVPRYGSSYFAPMNGDLALTSVLNDTNSLFTDDTLAELKSW
;
A
#
# COMPACT_ATOMS: atom_id res chain seq x y z
N MET A 1 69.48 69.56 11.98
CA MET A 1 69.61 69.82 10.53
C MET A 1 69.19 68.56 9.79
N SER A 2 68.00 68.62 9.17
CA SER A 2 67.63 68.00 7.89
C SER A 2 67.99 66.53 7.60
N LEU A 3 66.91 65.76 7.33
CA LEU A 3 66.74 64.85 6.17
C LEU A 3 67.37 63.43 6.18
N LYS A 4 66.50 62.41 6.23
CA LYS A 4 66.09 61.48 5.12
C LYS A 4 65.93 60.00 5.57
N LYS A 5 64.66 59.55 5.59
CA LYS A 5 64.03 58.49 4.75
C LYS A 5 64.49 57.05 5.04
N VAL A 6 63.68 56.25 5.74
CA VAL A 6 62.59 55.34 5.26
C VAL A 6 63.11 54.08 4.53
N ALA A 7 62.91 52.92 5.15
CA ALA A 7 62.45 51.68 4.52
C ALA A 7 61.96 50.70 5.61
N ILE A 8 60.65 50.50 5.69
CA ILE A 8 59.99 49.46 6.49
C ILE A 8 59.88 48.23 5.59
N THR A 9 60.49 47.12 6.00
CA THR A 9 60.44 45.85 5.26
C THR A 9 59.17 45.09 5.65
N LEU A 10 58.33 44.78 4.64
CA LEU A 10 57.17 43.90 4.77
C LEU A 10 57.60 42.47 5.13
N LEU A 11 57.00 41.89 6.18
CA LEU A 11 56.85 40.44 6.30
C LEU A 11 55.40 40.07 5.96
N THR A 12 55.21 39.46 4.80
CA THR A 12 53.96 38.80 4.42
C THR A 12 53.89 37.43 5.09
N ALA A 13 53.05 37.31 6.13
CA ALA A 13 52.62 36.02 6.66
C ALA A 13 51.28 35.65 6.02
N SER A 14 51.31 34.61 5.19
CA SER A 14 50.20 34.08 4.41
C SER A 14 49.12 33.48 5.34
N LEU A 15 47.94 34.10 5.35
CA LEU A 15 46.76 33.59 6.04
C LEU A 15 46.14 32.47 5.17
N LEU A 16 46.31 31.21 5.56
CA LEU A 16 45.61 30.06 4.98
C LEU A 16 44.12 30.17 5.34
N ILE A 17 43.33 30.76 4.43
CA ILE A 17 41.88 30.64 4.44
C ILE A 17 41.56 29.20 4.00
N SER A 18 41.28 28.32 4.96
CA SER A 18 40.67 27.04 4.67
C SER A 18 39.29 27.30 4.06
N LEU A 19 39.17 27.14 2.75
CA LEU A 19 37.91 26.96 2.06
C LEU A 19 37.26 25.69 2.64
N GLN A 20 36.47 25.85 3.69
CA GLN A 20 35.50 24.84 4.08
C GLN A 20 34.49 24.76 2.94
N THR A 21 34.63 23.75 2.09
CA THR A 21 33.55 23.35 1.20
C THR A 21 32.32 23.11 2.07
N PRO A 22 31.16 23.72 1.77
CA PRO A 22 29.95 23.41 2.49
C PRO A 22 29.74 21.90 2.40
N ALA A 23 29.55 21.27 3.56
CA ALA A 23 29.14 19.87 3.63
C ALA A 23 27.98 19.70 2.65
N LEU A 24 28.15 18.77 1.70
CA LEU A 24 27.07 18.27 0.87
C LEU A 24 25.89 18.01 1.82
N GLY A 25 24.82 18.78 1.64
CA GLY A 25 23.64 18.67 2.48
C GLY A 25 23.23 17.21 2.56
N GLU A 26 22.85 16.76 3.77
CA GLU A 26 22.14 15.50 3.92
C GLU A 26 21.03 15.48 2.88
N VAL A 27 21.15 14.60 1.88
CA VAL A 27 20.02 14.29 1.02
C VAL A 27 18.94 13.80 1.98
N THR A 28 17.90 14.61 2.17
CA THR A 28 16.77 14.28 3.03
C THR A 28 16.32 12.89 2.63
N LYS A 29 16.51 11.90 3.52
CA LYS A 29 16.12 10.52 3.21
C LYS A 29 14.65 10.56 2.80
N PRO A 30 14.27 9.88 1.69
CA PRO A 30 12.89 9.87 1.26
C PRO A 30 12.04 9.34 2.41
N ILE A 31 10.83 9.87 2.54
CA ILE A 31 9.83 9.35 3.47
C ILE A 31 9.70 7.84 3.19
N ASP A 32 9.69 7.01 4.23
CA ASP A 32 9.74 5.54 4.07
C ASP A 32 8.60 5.03 3.17
N GLU A 33 7.42 5.66 3.23
CA GLU A 33 6.27 5.37 2.37
C GLU A 33 6.43 5.86 0.91
N GLN A 34 7.32 6.80 0.64
CA GLN A 34 7.70 7.24 -0.71
C GLN A 34 8.89 6.48 -1.29
N TRP A 35 9.55 5.65 -0.48
CA TRP A 35 10.67 4.84 -0.94
C TRP A 35 10.25 3.94 -2.12
N LYS A 36 11.14 3.76 -3.08
CA LYS A 36 10.90 3.00 -4.30
C LYS A 36 11.89 1.84 -4.39
N ARG A 37 11.36 0.65 -4.66
CA ARG A 37 12.17 -0.54 -4.97
C ARG A 37 12.88 -0.39 -6.31
N THR A 38 14.08 -0.95 -6.38
CA THR A 38 14.83 -1.10 -7.64
C THR A 38 14.67 -2.51 -8.19
N ALA A 39 14.73 -2.64 -9.51
CA ALA A 39 14.83 -3.94 -10.17
C ALA A 39 16.21 -4.57 -9.93
N PRO A 40 16.34 -5.91 -10.05
CA PRO A 40 17.66 -6.54 -10.05
C PRO A 40 18.42 -6.11 -11.31
N SER A 41 19.73 -5.91 -11.17
CA SER A 41 20.63 -5.49 -12.23
C SER A 41 21.02 -6.60 -13.21
N LYS A 42 20.93 -7.87 -12.77
CA LYS A 42 21.32 -9.05 -13.55
C LYS A 42 20.56 -10.31 -13.09
N PRO A 43 20.56 -11.39 -13.88
CA PRO A 43 20.10 -12.70 -13.44
C PRO A 43 20.84 -13.20 -12.19
N GLY A 44 20.21 -14.08 -11.41
CA GLY A 44 20.82 -14.65 -10.21
C GLY A 44 20.91 -13.66 -9.06
N GLN A 45 19.92 -12.78 -8.94
CA GLN A 45 19.76 -11.88 -7.80
C GLN A 45 18.45 -12.20 -7.10
N TYR A 46 18.53 -12.48 -5.81
CA TYR A 46 17.38 -12.73 -4.96
C TYR A 46 17.22 -11.58 -4.00
N GLY A 47 15.99 -11.24 -3.66
CA GLY A 47 15.71 -10.07 -2.85
C GLY A 47 14.56 -10.27 -1.90
N ILE A 48 14.54 -9.44 -0.87
CA ILE A 48 13.43 -9.29 0.06
C ILE A 48 12.86 -7.88 -0.04
N LEU A 49 11.54 -7.77 0.11
CA LEU A 49 10.85 -6.51 0.32
C LEU A 49 9.85 -6.65 1.47
N VAL A 50 10.00 -5.78 2.45
CA VAL A 50 9.08 -5.61 3.59
C VAL A 50 8.60 -4.15 3.63
N GLN A 51 7.42 -3.91 3.08
CA GLN A 51 6.71 -2.63 3.02
C GLN A 51 5.18 -2.85 2.88
N GLN A 52 4.52 -3.19 4.00
CA GLN A 52 3.11 -3.58 4.05
C GLN A 52 2.12 -2.60 3.37
N SER A 53 2.42 -1.30 3.38
CA SER A 53 1.55 -0.28 2.77
C SER A 53 1.40 -0.45 1.26
N LEU A 54 2.41 -1.00 0.57
CA LEU A 54 2.35 -1.22 -0.88
C LEU A 54 1.23 -2.16 -1.29
N GLU A 55 0.96 -3.18 -0.48
CA GLU A 55 -0.09 -4.14 -0.81
C GLU A 55 -1.48 -3.50 -0.71
N LEU A 56 -1.71 -2.73 0.37
CA LEU A 56 -2.96 -1.99 0.53
C LEU A 56 -3.09 -0.87 -0.51
N LEU A 57 -2.02 -0.32 -1.07
CA LEU A 57 -2.10 0.69 -2.13
C LEU A 57 -2.12 0.10 -3.54
N ARG A 58 -1.86 -1.22 -3.68
CA ARG A 58 -1.59 -1.87 -4.97
C ARG A 58 -2.73 -1.69 -5.98
N PHE A 59 -3.97 -1.91 -5.58
CA PHE A 59 -5.12 -1.78 -6.47
C PHE A 59 -6.22 -0.95 -5.84
N SER A 60 -7.06 -0.34 -6.67
CA SER A 60 -8.39 0.08 -6.22
C SER A 60 -9.31 -1.14 -6.09
N SER A 61 -10.62 -0.90 -6.00
CA SER A 61 -11.63 -1.95 -5.99
C SER A 61 -11.59 -2.78 -7.28
N TYR A 62 -11.86 -4.08 -7.14
CA TYR A 62 -12.14 -4.96 -8.27
C TYR A 62 -13.06 -6.10 -7.85
N PHE A 63 -13.83 -6.58 -8.82
CA PHE A 63 -14.55 -7.84 -8.74
C PHE A 63 -14.32 -8.56 -10.08
N ILE A 64 -13.66 -9.72 -10.03
CA ILE A 64 -13.44 -10.57 -11.19
C ILE A 64 -14.07 -11.94 -11.03
N SER A 65 -14.49 -12.51 -12.14
CA SER A 65 -14.98 -13.87 -12.30
C SER A 65 -13.97 -14.66 -13.11
N LEU A 66 -13.63 -15.86 -12.64
CA LEU A 66 -12.75 -16.82 -13.30
C LEU A 66 -13.54 -18.10 -13.62
N ASP A 67 -13.29 -18.63 -14.82
CA ASP A 67 -13.86 -19.89 -15.31
C ASP A 67 -12.73 -20.85 -15.74
N GLY A 68 -13.07 -22.12 -15.94
CA GLY A 68 -12.16 -23.20 -16.29
C GLY A 68 -11.95 -24.23 -15.16
N SER A 69 -10.70 -24.65 -14.97
CA SER A 69 -10.30 -25.57 -13.89
C SER A 69 -9.26 -24.94 -12.96
N LYS A 70 -9.03 -25.56 -11.81
CA LYS A 70 -8.08 -25.07 -10.79
C LYS A 70 -6.68 -24.78 -11.35
N ASP A 71 -6.23 -25.58 -12.32
CA ASP A 71 -4.88 -25.54 -12.90
C ASP A 71 -4.86 -24.99 -14.34
N LYS A 72 -6.02 -24.55 -14.85
CA LYS A 72 -6.15 -23.93 -16.17
C LYS A 72 -7.35 -23.00 -16.19
N VAL A 73 -7.08 -21.70 -16.04
CA VAL A 73 -8.07 -20.65 -16.21
C VAL A 73 -8.38 -20.50 -17.70
N GLU A 74 -9.66 -20.38 -18.06
CA GLU A 74 -10.11 -20.25 -19.45
C GLU A 74 -10.71 -18.89 -19.75
N SER A 75 -11.19 -18.17 -18.73
CA SER A 75 -11.58 -16.77 -18.86
C SER A 75 -11.39 -16.01 -17.54
N VAL A 76 -11.15 -14.70 -17.67
CA VAL A 76 -11.12 -13.74 -16.56
C VAL A 76 -11.93 -12.52 -16.97
N THR A 77 -13.00 -12.25 -16.24
CA THR A 77 -13.96 -11.20 -16.57
C THR A 77 -14.10 -10.25 -15.39
N ALA A 78 -14.01 -8.94 -15.64
CA ALA A 78 -14.37 -7.95 -14.62
C ALA A 78 -15.88 -7.77 -14.54
N CYS A 79 -16.41 -7.82 -13.32
CA CYS A 79 -17.85 -7.77 -13.03
C CYS A 79 -18.25 -6.39 -12.50
N LYS A 80 -19.43 -5.91 -12.88
CA LYS A 80 -20.01 -4.67 -12.33
C LYS A 80 -20.99 -4.87 -11.18
N SER A 81 -21.53 -6.08 -11.03
CA SER A 81 -22.38 -6.48 -9.92
C SER A 81 -22.45 -8.00 -9.84
N PHE A 82 -23.07 -8.52 -8.78
CA PHE A 82 -23.35 -9.95 -8.67
C PHE A 82 -24.26 -10.46 -9.80
N SER A 83 -25.19 -9.62 -10.27
CA SER A 83 -26.16 -9.93 -11.32
C SER A 83 -25.63 -9.69 -12.73
N ASP A 84 -24.34 -9.37 -12.89
CA ASP A 84 -23.74 -9.12 -14.20
C ASP A 84 -23.76 -10.40 -15.04
N PRO A 85 -24.45 -10.42 -16.21
CA PRO A 85 -24.53 -11.61 -17.04
C PRO A 85 -23.17 -12.14 -17.49
N LEU A 86 -22.16 -11.27 -17.60
CA LEU A 86 -20.79 -11.66 -17.96
C LEU A 86 -20.12 -12.49 -16.85
N CYS A 87 -20.63 -12.42 -15.63
CA CYS A 87 -20.12 -13.13 -14.45
C CYS A 87 -21.01 -14.28 -13.98
N ALA A 88 -22.06 -14.61 -14.74
CA ALA A 88 -22.97 -15.71 -14.45
C ALA A 88 -22.37 -17.11 -14.71
N LYS A 89 -21.29 -17.21 -15.50
CA LYS A 89 -20.62 -18.48 -15.85
C LYS A 89 -19.44 -18.82 -14.93
N ALA A 90 -19.32 -18.15 -13.78
CA ALA A 90 -18.16 -18.24 -12.90
C ALA A 90 -18.04 -19.60 -12.19
N VAL A 91 -16.83 -20.15 -12.13
CA VAL A 91 -16.48 -21.23 -11.17
C VAL A 91 -15.93 -20.63 -9.88
N VAL A 92 -15.10 -19.59 -9.99
CA VAL A 92 -14.52 -18.86 -8.86
C VAL A 92 -14.64 -17.36 -9.09
N GLN A 93 -14.99 -16.63 -8.05
CA GLN A 93 -15.01 -15.17 -8.05
C GLN A 93 -13.98 -14.65 -7.06
N GLN A 94 -13.32 -13.55 -7.38
CA GLN A 94 -12.43 -12.83 -6.47
C GLN A 94 -12.85 -11.38 -6.39
N MET A 95 -12.79 -10.80 -5.19
CA MET A 95 -13.09 -9.39 -5.00
C MET A 95 -12.15 -8.72 -3.99
N SER A 96 -11.97 -7.42 -4.21
CA SER A 96 -11.40 -6.47 -3.27
C SER A 96 -12.27 -5.22 -3.30
N ALA A 97 -13.03 -4.96 -2.25
CA ALA A 97 -13.87 -3.77 -2.12
C ALA A 97 -13.18 -2.75 -1.22
N ASN A 98 -12.91 -1.57 -1.76
CA ASN A 98 -12.69 -0.40 -0.92
C ASN A 98 -14.05 0.13 -0.51
N LEU A 99 -14.33 0.04 0.79
CA LEU A 99 -15.62 0.39 1.33
C LEU A 99 -15.88 1.89 1.15
N GLN A 100 -17.10 2.20 0.74
CA GLN A 100 -17.57 3.55 0.53
C GLN A 100 -18.20 4.09 1.83
N LEU A 101 -18.48 5.40 1.88
CA LEU A 101 -19.26 5.95 3.00
C LEU A 101 -20.64 5.32 3.06
N CYS A 102 -21.11 5.08 4.28
CA CYS A 102 -22.47 4.64 4.52
C CYS A 102 -23.48 5.65 3.97
N SER A 103 -24.56 5.15 3.39
CA SER A 103 -25.65 5.93 2.83
C SER A 103 -26.95 5.14 2.90
N GLU A 104 -28.05 5.70 2.42
CA GLU A 104 -29.32 4.99 2.28
C GLU A 104 -29.21 3.73 1.40
N LYS A 105 -28.26 3.71 0.46
CA LYS A 105 -28.02 2.57 -0.45
C LYS A 105 -26.95 1.61 0.05
N ILE A 106 -26.02 2.09 0.88
CA ILE A 106 -24.90 1.30 1.42
C ILE A 106 -25.02 1.34 2.94
N THR A 107 -25.78 0.41 3.49
CA THR A 107 -26.17 0.41 4.90
C THR A 107 -25.29 -0.49 5.77
N SER A 108 -24.52 -1.39 5.15
CA SER A 108 -23.55 -2.31 5.76
C SER A 108 -22.27 -2.39 4.92
N GLU A 109 -21.18 -2.91 5.51
CA GLU A 109 -19.85 -2.93 4.90
C GLU A 109 -19.44 -1.55 4.38
N CYS A 110 -19.51 -0.55 5.25
CA CYS A 110 -19.34 0.85 4.86
C CYS A 110 -18.64 1.66 5.94
N VAL A 111 -17.94 2.71 5.53
CA VAL A 111 -17.26 3.65 6.43
C VAL A 111 -18.28 4.65 6.95
N THR A 112 -18.31 4.91 8.26
CA THR A 112 -19.15 5.95 8.86
C THR A 112 -18.41 7.26 9.06
N GLY A 113 -17.07 7.23 9.14
CA GLY A 113 -16.27 8.45 9.20
C GLY A 113 -14.79 8.20 9.43
N MET A 114 -14.02 9.29 9.35
CA MET A 114 -12.63 9.39 9.80
C MET A 114 -12.59 10.37 10.99
N SER A 115 -11.72 10.11 11.95
CA SER A 115 -11.54 10.92 13.15
C SER A 115 -10.07 11.28 13.36
N ALA A 116 -9.82 12.37 14.07
CA ALA A 116 -8.48 12.76 14.47
C ALA A 116 -8.52 13.51 15.80
N ARG A 117 -7.52 13.27 16.66
CA ARG A 117 -7.44 13.85 17.99
C ARG A 117 -6.02 14.34 18.25
N ASN A 118 -5.86 15.57 18.73
CA ASN A 118 -4.54 16.09 19.08
C ASN A 118 -4.03 15.51 20.43
N ALA A 119 -2.78 15.80 20.78
CA ALA A 119 -2.19 15.33 22.04
C ALA A 119 -2.89 15.82 23.31
N ALA A 120 -3.65 16.93 23.26
CA ALA A 120 -4.44 17.42 24.39
C ALA A 120 -5.79 16.68 24.55
N GLY A 121 -6.08 15.72 23.68
CA GLY A 121 -7.33 14.96 23.68
C GLY A 121 -8.48 15.66 22.95
N LYS A 122 -8.24 16.81 22.32
CA LYS A 122 -9.26 17.54 21.55
C LYS A 122 -9.48 16.84 20.21
N GLU A 123 -10.74 16.50 19.92
CA GLU A 123 -11.17 16.08 18.58
C GLU A 123 -10.98 17.22 17.57
N LEU A 124 -10.34 16.90 16.46
CA LEU A 124 -10.08 17.83 15.37
C LEU A 124 -11.22 17.81 14.36
N LYS A 125 -11.45 18.93 13.68
CA LYS A 125 -12.45 18.97 12.61
C LYS A 125 -11.96 18.16 11.40
N VAL A 126 -12.66 17.07 11.09
CA VAL A 126 -12.43 16.25 9.90
C VAL A 126 -13.55 16.49 8.89
N ASN A 127 -13.21 16.93 7.68
CA ASN A 127 -14.19 17.11 6.60
C ASN A 127 -14.06 15.96 5.60
N TYR A 128 -15.20 15.42 5.17
CA TYR A 128 -15.23 14.48 4.05
C TYR A 128 -15.26 15.24 2.72
N GLU A 129 -14.30 14.98 1.85
CA GLU A 129 -14.15 15.65 0.55
C GLU A 129 -14.78 14.86 -0.61
N GLY A 130 -15.13 13.59 -0.38
CA GLY A 130 -15.61 12.68 -1.42
C GLY A 130 -14.65 11.52 -1.71
N PRO A 131 -15.03 10.61 -2.61
CA PRO A 131 -14.09 9.64 -3.17
C PRO A 131 -13.04 10.35 -4.04
N ILE A 132 -11.87 9.73 -4.21
CA ILE A 132 -10.77 10.33 -5.00
C ILE A 132 -11.18 10.59 -6.45
N GLU A 133 -12.10 9.80 -7.00
CA GLU A 133 -12.79 10.03 -8.27
C GLU A 133 -14.26 9.63 -8.10
N SER A 134 -15.13 10.09 -8.99
CA SER A 134 -16.54 9.66 -8.98
C SER A 134 -16.71 8.17 -9.29
N SER A 135 -15.81 7.60 -10.10
CA SER A 135 -15.70 6.16 -10.34
C SER A 135 -14.34 5.78 -10.93
N LEU A 136 -13.96 4.52 -10.75
CA LEU A 136 -12.82 3.85 -11.36
C LEU A 136 -13.27 2.62 -12.16
N ILE A 137 -12.40 2.18 -13.07
CA ILE A 137 -12.73 1.20 -14.11
C ILE A 137 -13.28 -0.15 -13.60
N TYR A 138 -12.94 -0.54 -12.36
CA TYR A 138 -13.33 -1.81 -11.76
C TYR A 138 -14.15 -1.65 -10.49
N ASP A 139 -14.77 -0.49 -10.29
CA ASP A 139 -15.84 -0.34 -9.30
C ASP A 139 -17.00 -1.27 -9.62
N PHE A 140 -17.69 -1.71 -8.57
CA PHE A 140 -18.81 -2.64 -8.66
C PHE A 140 -19.84 -2.39 -7.56
N ALA A 141 -21.12 -2.63 -7.89
CA ALA A 141 -22.20 -2.61 -6.94
C ALA A 141 -22.17 -3.86 -6.06
N GLY A 142 -22.32 -3.65 -4.75
CA GLY A 142 -22.44 -4.73 -3.77
C GLY A 142 -23.81 -5.40 -3.77
N ASP A 143 -23.88 -6.55 -3.10
CA ASP A 143 -25.10 -7.28 -2.76
C ASP A 143 -24.92 -7.93 -1.38
N SER A 144 -25.53 -7.32 -0.37
CA SER A 144 -25.42 -7.78 1.01
C SER A 144 -26.10 -9.13 1.26
N THR A 145 -27.02 -9.57 0.40
CA THR A 145 -27.63 -10.91 0.47
C THR A 145 -26.66 -11.99 0.01
N LYS A 146 -25.64 -11.61 -0.76
CA LYS A 146 -24.58 -12.47 -1.28
C LYS A 146 -23.28 -12.31 -0.50
N GLY A 147 -23.22 -11.43 0.50
CA GLY A 147 -21.99 -11.12 1.22
C GLY A 147 -20.98 -10.35 0.38
N LEU A 148 -21.42 -9.64 -0.66
CA LEU A 148 -20.59 -8.82 -1.55
C LEU A 148 -20.68 -7.35 -1.12
N PRO A 149 -19.66 -6.76 -0.49
CA PRO A 149 -19.59 -5.32 -0.24
C PRO A 149 -19.63 -4.48 -1.53
N THR A 150 -20.06 -3.23 -1.45
CA THR A 150 -19.88 -2.27 -2.55
C THR A 150 -18.42 -1.81 -2.61
N GLY A 151 -17.78 -1.95 -3.77
CA GLY A 151 -16.40 -1.52 -4.00
C GLY A 151 -16.32 -0.29 -4.89
N GLY A 152 -15.63 0.75 -4.41
CA GLY A 152 -15.41 1.99 -5.17
C GLY A 152 -14.02 2.59 -5.00
N PRO A 153 -13.84 3.89 -5.31
CA PRO A 153 -12.58 4.59 -5.12
C PRO A 153 -12.27 4.86 -3.64
N PRO A 154 -11.00 5.01 -3.23
CA PRO A 154 -10.64 5.43 -1.87
C PRO A 154 -11.26 6.78 -1.47
N LEU A 155 -11.51 6.96 -0.17
CA LEU A 155 -12.16 8.14 0.39
C LEU A 155 -11.13 9.21 0.76
N ILE A 156 -11.41 10.47 0.46
CA ILE A 156 -10.55 11.62 0.81
C ILE A 156 -11.22 12.45 1.90
N PHE A 157 -10.42 12.84 2.88
CA PHE A 157 -10.79 13.72 3.97
C PHE A 157 -9.78 14.87 4.08
N SER A 158 -10.20 16.02 4.63
CA SER A 158 -9.30 17.11 5.01
C SER A 158 -9.31 17.33 6.53
N ILE A 159 -8.13 17.61 7.09
CA ILE A 159 -7.97 17.99 8.50
C ILE A 159 -7.11 19.26 8.58
N PRO A 160 -7.72 20.45 8.47
CA PRO A 160 -6.98 21.72 8.44
C PRO A 160 -6.11 21.97 9.69
N GLU A 161 -6.52 21.42 10.84
CA GLU A 161 -5.79 21.52 12.12
C GLU A 161 -4.63 20.51 12.23
N ALA A 162 -4.45 19.61 11.26
CA ALA A 162 -3.37 18.64 11.20
C ALA A 162 -2.74 18.64 9.79
N PRO A 163 -2.07 19.72 9.36
CA PRO A 163 -1.43 19.76 8.05
C PRO A 163 -0.14 18.91 8.02
N HIS A 164 0.25 18.50 6.83
CA HIS A 164 1.51 17.83 6.49
C HIS A 164 2.18 18.55 5.31
N ALA A 165 3.39 18.13 4.93
CA ALA A 165 4.18 18.80 3.89
C ALA A 165 3.45 18.96 2.54
N GLY A 166 2.54 18.03 2.20
CA GLY A 166 1.72 18.06 0.99
C GLY A 166 0.34 18.72 1.08
N GLY A 167 0.00 19.42 2.17
CA GLY A 167 -1.35 19.98 2.41
C GLY A 167 -2.02 19.42 3.66
N ASP A 168 -3.32 19.17 3.61
CA ASP A 168 -4.11 18.72 4.77
C ASP A 168 -5.02 17.52 4.43
N LYS A 169 -4.73 16.82 3.33
CA LYS A 169 -5.58 15.76 2.78
C LYS A 169 -5.12 14.39 3.21
N TYR A 170 -6.08 13.56 3.58
CA TYR A 170 -5.86 12.20 4.04
C TYR A 170 -6.71 11.26 3.20
N MET A 171 -6.09 10.21 2.66
CA MET A 171 -6.79 9.11 2.02
C MET A 171 -7.07 8.02 3.05
N LEU A 172 -8.34 7.66 3.20
CA LEU A 172 -8.77 6.49 3.95
C LEU A 172 -9.11 5.38 2.96
N LYS A 173 -8.45 4.24 3.13
CA LYS A 173 -8.76 3.00 2.42
C LYS A 173 -9.12 1.93 3.43
N VAL A 174 -10.39 1.50 3.45
CA VAL A 174 -10.85 0.32 4.19
C VAL A 174 -11.19 -0.73 3.15
N GLU A 175 -10.45 -1.82 3.12
CA GLU A 175 -10.51 -2.85 2.09
C GLU A 175 -11.02 -4.18 2.67
N MET A 176 -11.99 -4.78 1.99
CA MET A 176 -12.42 -6.16 2.24
C MET A 176 -12.12 -7.02 1.03
N GLN A 177 -11.38 -8.11 1.24
CA GLN A 177 -11.07 -9.09 0.20
C GLN A 177 -11.78 -10.41 0.48
N GLY A 178 -12.27 -11.02 -0.59
CA GLY A 178 -13.03 -12.25 -0.50
C GLY A 178 -13.06 -13.02 -1.79
N SER A 179 -13.60 -14.24 -1.69
CA SER A 179 -13.84 -15.12 -2.82
C SER A 179 -15.30 -15.56 -2.83
N GLY A 180 -15.84 -15.72 -4.03
CA GLY A 180 -17.19 -16.23 -4.25
C GLY A 180 -17.19 -17.52 -5.07
N ASN A 181 -18.30 -18.25 -4.98
CA ASN A 181 -18.54 -19.50 -5.70
C ASN A 181 -19.70 -19.38 -6.71
N GLY A 182 -20.02 -18.15 -7.14
CA GLY A 182 -21.18 -17.85 -7.98
C GLY A 182 -22.51 -17.79 -7.22
N SER A 183 -22.55 -18.13 -5.93
CA SER A 183 -23.75 -18.05 -5.08
C SER A 183 -23.61 -17.08 -3.92
N VAL A 184 -22.49 -17.10 -3.21
CA VAL A 184 -22.18 -16.22 -2.08
C VAL A 184 -20.69 -15.92 -2.04
N PHE A 185 -20.33 -14.82 -1.37
CA PHE A 185 -18.98 -14.41 -1.07
C PHE A 185 -18.63 -14.70 0.39
N VAL A 186 -17.40 -15.14 0.60
CA VAL A 186 -16.78 -15.24 1.91
C VAL A 186 -15.64 -14.23 1.96
N ILE A 187 -15.67 -13.39 2.99
CA ILE A 187 -14.61 -12.41 3.25
C ILE A 187 -13.47 -13.13 3.96
N GLY A 188 -12.30 -13.13 3.33
CA GLY A 188 -11.08 -13.74 3.89
C GLY A 188 -10.17 -12.75 4.60
N ARG A 189 -10.27 -11.44 4.28
CA ARG A 189 -9.39 -10.42 4.84
C ARG A 189 -10.06 -9.06 4.89
N THR A 190 -9.81 -8.32 5.96
CA THR A 190 -10.15 -6.91 6.09
C THR A 190 -8.92 -6.13 6.49
N ARG A 191 -8.68 -5.00 5.84
CA ARG A 191 -7.55 -4.11 6.09
C ARG A 191 -7.99 -2.67 6.06
N ALA A 192 -7.28 -1.81 6.77
CA ALA A 192 -7.49 -0.38 6.67
C ALA A 192 -6.18 0.38 6.76
N GLY A 193 -6.15 1.56 6.14
CA GLY A 193 -5.03 2.47 6.18
C GLY A 193 -5.50 3.90 5.99
N ILE A 194 -4.96 4.80 6.81
CA ILE A 194 -5.03 6.25 6.63
C ILE A 194 -3.69 6.68 6.07
N PHE A 195 -3.69 7.51 5.04
CA PHE A 195 -2.48 7.99 4.39
C PHE A 195 -2.57 9.52 4.25
N PRO A 196 -1.67 10.29 4.88
CA PRO A 196 -1.49 11.71 4.54
C PRO A 196 -1.04 11.78 3.08
N VAL A 197 -1.66 12.61 2.25
CA VAL A 197 -1.41 12.61 0.79
C VAL A 197 -1.34 14.02 0.20
N ALA A 198 -0.37 14.21 -0.69
CA ALA A 198 -0.45 15.29 -1.67
C ALA A 198 -1.13 14.73 -2.94
N ILE A 199 -2.06 15.49 -3.52
CA ILE A 199 -2.79 15.11 -4.71
C ILE A 199 -2.39 16.04 -5.86
N THR A 200 -1.88 15.49 -6.95
CA THR A 200 -1.60 16.24 -8.19
C THR A 200 -2.49 15.77 -9.32
N THR A 201 -2.97 16.69 -10.14
CA THR A 201 -3.80 16.40 -11.32
C THR A 201 -2.91 16.30 -12.56
N GLY A 202 -3.19 15.35 -13.45
CA GLY A 202 -2.39 15.10 -14.65
C GLY A 202 -2.90 13.88 -15.41
N ASN A 203 -2.03 13.26 -16.21
CA ASN A 203 -2.31 11.98 -16.85
C ASN A 203 -1.38 10.93 -16.24
N PHE A 204 -1.94 9.92 -15.59
CA PHE A 204 -1.17 8.91 -14.87
C PHE A 204 -1.64 7.50 -15.23
N SER A 205 -0.77 6.52 -14.98
CA SER A 205 -1.09 5.11 -15.14
C SER A 205 -1.55 4.50 -13.81
N PRO A 206 -2.85 4.21 -13.61
CA PRO A 206 -3.30 3.52 -12.42
C PRO A 206 -2.87 2.05 -12.45
N SER A 207 -2.52 1.51 -11.29
CA SER A 207 -2.46 0.07 -11.09
C SER A 207 -3.87 -0.52 -10.95
N LYS A 208 -4.07 -1.67 -11.58
CA LYS A 208 -5.35 -2.36 -11.69
C LYS A 208 -5.14 -3.87 -11.80
N ILE A 209 -6.15 -4.63 -11.39
CA ILE A 209 -6.17 -6.08 -11.61
C ILE A 209 -6.06 -6.38 -13.11
N SER A 210 -5.34 -7.43 -13.46
CA SER A 210 -5.27 -7.96 -14.82
C SER A 210 -6.53 -8.74 -15.13
N ILE A 211 -7.07 -8.57 -16.33
CA ILE A 211 -8.07 -9.46 -16.93
C ILE A 211 -7.49 -10.23 -18.12
N ASP A 212 -6.17 -10.17 -18.30
CA ASP A 212 -5.48 -10.85 -19.39
C ASP A 212 -5.24 -12.32 -19.04
N LEU A 213 -5.88 -13.22 -19.79
CA LEU A 213 -5.92 -14.66 -19.52
C LEU A 213 -4.53 -15.30 -19.35
N PRO A 214 -3.51 -15.03 -20.19
CA PRO A 214 -2.19 -15.64 -20.06
C PRO A 214 -1.47 -15.32 -18.74
N THR A 215 -1.93 -14.29 -18.01
CA THR A 215 -1.36 -13.97 -16.69
C THR A 215 -1.83 -14.92 -15.59
N TYR A 216 -2.92 -15.68 -15.81
CA TYR A 216 -3.53 -16.56 -14.81
C TYR A 216 -3.27 -18.03 -15.12
N THR A 217 -2.40 -18.67 -14.34
CA THR A 217 -2.16 -20.12 -14.39
C THR A 217 -2.95 -20.90 -13.35
N SER A 218 -3.60 -20.22 -12.39
CA SER A 218 -4.51 -20.83 -11.41
C SER A 218 -5.47 -19.80 -10.81
N TYR A 219 -6.52 -20.28 -10.13
CA TYR A 219 -7.49 -19.42 -9.45
C TYR A 219 -6.98 -18.67 -8.22
N ASN A 220 -5.79 -19.00 -7.72
CA ASN A 220 -5.26 -18.37 -6.50
C ASN A 220 -4.38 -17.15 -6.80
N MET A 221 -4.21 -16.79 -8.07
CA MET A 221 -3.36 -15.66 -8.47
C MET A 221 -4.13 -14.34 -8.41
N ILE A 222 -3.40 -13.28 -8.03
CA ILE A 222 -3.84 -11.89 -8.11
C ILE A 222 -2.80 -11.13 -8.93
N ASN A 223 -3.12 -10.93 -10.20
CA ASN A 223 -2.24 -10.29 -11.19
C ASN A 223 -2.69 -8.87 -11.49
N GLY A 224 -1.76 -8.02 -11.93
CA GLY A 224 -2.09 -6.67 -12.35
C GLY A 224 -0.89 -5.93 -12.91
N ASN A 225 -1.11 -4.72 -13.38
CA ASN A 225 -0.05 -3.86 -13.92
C ASN A 225 0.65 -3.05 -12.81
N SER A 226 1.79 -2.48 -13.18
CA SER A 226 2.47 -1.49 -12.34
C SER A 226 1.71 -0.16 -12.38
N ILE A 227 1.81 0.57 -11.27
CA ILE A 227 1.37 1.96 -11.16
C ILE A 227 2.40 2.90 -11.82
N ASP A 228 1.96 4.11 -12.16
CA ASP A 228 2.85 5.23 -12.48
C ASP A 228 3.95 5.37 -11.42
N PRO A 229 5.23 5.32 -11.81
CA PRO A 229 6.33 5.30 -10.85
C PRO A 229 6.42 6.57 -10.01
N ALA A 230 5.79 7.69 -10.41
CA ALA A 230 5.75 8.91 -9.60
C ALA A 230 4.79 8.80 -8.40
N CYS A 231 3.89 7.83 -8.38
CA CYS A 231 2.74 7.78 -7.48
C CYS A 231 2.79 6.58 -6.53
N GLN A 232 2.26 6.76 -5.32
CA GLN A 232 1.96 5.64 -4.41
C GLN A 232 0.54 5.11 -4.63
N PHE A 233 -0.38 5.97 -5.07
CA PHE A 233 -1.68 5.59 -5.62
C PHE A 233 -2.02 6.52 -6.79
N ALA A 234 -2.66 6.00 -7.83
CA ALA A 234 -2.97 6.77 -9.01
C ALA A 234 -4.34 6.41 -9.58
N THR A 235 -5.00 7.40 -10.13
CA THR A 235 -6.12 7.28 -11.06
C THR A 235 -5.61 7.66 -12.44
N THR A 236 -6.46 7.68 -13.46
CA THR A 236 -6.04 8.21 -14.77
C THR A 236 -5.72 9.71 -14.72
N THR A 237 -6.29 10.41 -13.74
CA THR A 237 -6.31 11.88 -13.64
C THR A 237 -5.60 12.44 -12.42
N LYS A 238 -5.32 11.62 -11.41
CA LYS A 238 -4.73 12.04 -10.13
C LYS A 238 -3.60 11.12 -9.70
N CYS A 239 -2.56 11.72 -9.14
CA CYS A 239 -1.44 11.03 -8.52
C CYS A 239 -1.37 11.41 -7.05
N LEU A 240 -1.30 10.42 -6.18
CA LEU A 240 -1.19 10.59 -4.74
C LEU A 240 0.22 10.22 -4.30
N THR A 241 0.85 11.15 -3.60
CA THR A 241 2.13 10.91 -2.92
C THR A 241 1.94 10.95 -1.42
N VAL A 242 2.36 9.88 -0.74
CA VAL A 242 2.17 9.73 0.70
C VAL A 242 3.11 10.67 1.45
N GLN A 243 2.60 11.41 2.42
CA GLN A 243 3.35 12.35 3.25
C GLN A 243 3.55 11.79 4.66
N THR A 244 4.52 12.34 5.39
CA THR A 244 4.70 12.02 6.81
C THR A 244 3.49 12.50 7.61
N PHE A 245 3.01 11.67 8.52
CA PHE A 245 1.99 12.09 9.48
C PHE A 245 2.49 13.26 10.33
N PRO A 246 1.64 14.24 10.65
CA PRO A 246 1.99 15.25 11.65
C PRO A 246 2.21 14.56 13.00
N ALA A 247 3.18 15.09 13.76
CA ALA A 247 3.43 14.61 15.11
C ALA A 247 2.22 14.86 16.02
N ASP A 248 2.10 14.07 17.08
CA ASP A 248 1.16 14.33 18.19
C ASP A 248 -0.33 14.37 17.80
N VAL A 249 -0.69 13.72 16.68
CA VAL A 249 -2.08 13.51 16.27
C VAL A 249 -2.37 12.01 16.21
N SER A 250 -3.48 11.62 16.85
CA SER A 250 -4.07 10.28 16.69
C SER A 250 -5.07 10.33 15.56
N PHE A 251 -5.11 9.28 14.74
CA PHE A 251 -6.02 9.16 13.61
C PHE A 251 -6.87 7.92 13.77
N GLY A 252 -8.10 7.98 13.27
CA GLY A 252 -9.03 6.88 13.39
C GLY A 252 -10.04 6.82 12.26
N PHE A 253 -10.74 5.70 12.20
CA PHE A 253 -11.90 5.55 11.34
C PHE A 253 -12.98 4.75 12.07
N SER A 254 -14.19 4.86 11.58
CA SER A 254 -15.31 4.06 12.01
C SER A 254 -16.03 3.44 10.81
N ALA A 255 -16.56 2.24 10.98
CA ALA A 255 -17.21 1.48 9.92
C ALA A 255 -18.31 0.58 10.49
N LYS A 256 -19.25 0.20 9.61
CA LYS A 256 -20.31 -0.78 9.88
C LYS A 256 -20.04 -2.05 9.09
N PHE A 257 -20.18 -3.19 9.75
CA PHE A 257 -20.05 -4.50 9.13
C PHE A 257 -21.29 -5.33 9.47
N LYS A 258 -21.85 -6.07 8.51
CA LYS A 258 -22.99 -6.97 8.76
C LYS A 258 -22.61 -8.13 9.66
N ASN A 259 -21.40 -8.64 9.48
CA ASN A 259 -20.86 -9.71 10.31
C ASN A 259 -19.82 -9.15 11.27
N GLN A 260 -19.68 -9.81 12.42
CA GLN A 260 -18.59 -9.52 13.35
C GLN A 260 -17.25 -9.81 12.67
N LEU A 261 -16.32 -8.87 12.75
CA LEU A 261 -14.94 -9.14 12.33
C LEU A 261 -14.30 -10.05 13.37
N THR A 262 -13.80 -11.19 12.92
CA THR A 262 -13.18 -12.22 13.76
C THR A 262 -11.69 -12.31 13.48
N GLY A 263 -10.92 -12.82 14.45
CA GLY A 263 -9.48 -13.01 14.33
C GLY A 263 -8.64 -11.94 15.04
N TRP A 264 -7.33 -11.99 14.79
CA TRP A 264 -6.36 -11.07 15.39
C TRP A 264 -6.17 -9.82 14.53
N TRP A 265 -6.23 -8.66 15.18
CA TRP A 265 -5.90 -7.39 14.55
C TRP A 265 -4.43 -7.08 14.79
N HIS A 266 -3.71 -6.81 13.72
CA HIS A 266 -2.35 -6.30 13.76
C HIS A 266 -2.29 -5.01 12.94
N GLY A 267 -1.43 -4.08 13.32
CA GLY A 267 -1.31 -2.84 12.58
C GLY A 267 -0.11 -2.00 13.00
N ARG A 268 0.18 -1.01 12.17
CA ARG A 268 1.27 -0.06 12.36
C ARG A 268 0.78 1.16 13.14
N PHE A 269 0.42 0.95 14.39
CA PHE A 269 -0.03 2.01 15.28
C PHE A 269 0.34 1.72 16.73
N SER A 270 0.39 2.78 17.55
CA SER A 270 0.61 2.70 19.00
C SER A 270 -0.59 3.25 19.73
N THR A 271 -0.76 2.82 20.98
CA THR A 271 -1.85 3.23 21.89
C THR A 271 -3.24 3.18 21.22
N PRO A 272 -3.67 2.03 20.68
CA PRO A 272 -4.96 1.95 20.01
C PRO A 272 -6.13 1.99 21.00
N GLU A 273 -7.11 2.83 20.69
CA GLU A 273 -8.45 2.83 21.27
C GLU A 273 -9.37 2.13 20.26
N ILE A 274 -9.84 0.93 20.57
CA ILE A 274 -10.72 0.14 19.69
C ILE A 274 -12.05 -0.07 20.39
N THR A 275 -13.14 0.25 19.69
CA THR A 275 -14.50 -0.04 20.12
C THR A 275 -15.20 -0.89 19.08
N SER A 276 -16.00 -1.83 19.56
CA SER A 276 -16.83 -2.69 18.72
C SER A 276 -18.12 -2.99 19.45
N GLU A 277 -19.24 -2.61 18.88
CA GLU A 277 -20.58 -2.88 19.42
C GLU A 277 -21.49 -3.47 18.33
N ILE A 278 -22.34 -4.42 18.69
CA ILE A 278 -23.38 -4.91 17.78
C ILE A 278 -24.66 -4.13 18.08
N LYS A 279 -25.18 -3.43 17.07
CA LYS A 279 -26.43 -2.68 17.14
C LYS A 279 -27.22 -2.92 15.87
N ASP A 280 -28.50 -3.24 16.02
CA ASP A 280 -29.41 -3.52 14.90
C ASP A 280 -28.90 -4.61 13.94
N GLY A 281 -28.20 -5.62 14.49
CA GLY A 281 -27.60 -6.70 13.71
C GLY A 281 -26.36 -6.31 12.89
N LEU A 282 -25.83 -5.10 13.07
CA LEU A 282 -24.59 -4.62 12.46
C LEU A 282 -23.53 -4.37 13.54
N MET A 283 -22.28 -4.75 13.25
CA MET A 283 -21.13 -4.38 14.05
C MET A 283 -20.70 -2.95 13.72
N ASN A 284 -20.82 -2.03 14.67
CA ASN A 284 -20.20 -0.70 14.61
C ASN A 284 -18.80 -0.82 15.18
N PHE A 285 -17.81 -0.57 14.34
CA PHE A 285 -16.40 -0.62 14.65
C PHE A 285 -15.83 0.79 14.66
N SER A 286 -14.95 1.08 15.60
CA SER A 286 -14.07 2.24 15.52
C SER A 286 -12.69 1.90 16.06
N VAL A 287 -11.69 2.50 15.44
CA VAL A 287 -10.31 2.50 15.91
C VAL A 287 -9.76 3.91 15.85
N MET A 288 -9.05 4.32 16.89
CA MET A 288 -8.23 5.53 16.91
C MET A 288 -6.87 5.17 17.49
N ALA A 289 -5.79 5.61 16.84
CA ALA A 289 -4.45 5.28 17.31
C ALA A 289 -3.41 6.30 16.83
N LYS A 290 -2.22 6.28 17.45
CA LYS A 290 -1.09 7.11 17.02
C LYS A 290 -0.31 6.40 15.91
N PRO A 291 0.06 7.11 14.82
CA PRO A 291 0.90 6.53 13.78
C PRO A 291 2.28 6.18 14.35
N ILE A 292 2.86 5.07 13.89
CA ILE A 292 4.24 4.70 14.21
C ILE A 292 5.09 4.65 12.95
N LYS A 293 6.37 5.00 13.12
CA LYS A 293 7.37 4.80 12.09
C LYS A 293 7.74 3.31 12.06
N VAL A 294 7.66 2.68 10.89
CA VAL A 294 8.11 1.30 10.67
C VAL A 294 9.05 1.31 9.47
N PRO A 295 10.23 0.71 9.60
CA PRO A 295 11.20 0.71 8.52
C PRO A 295 10.70 -0.10 7.32
N THR A 296 11.05 0.39 6.13
CA THR A 296 11.03 -0.44 4.92
C THR A 296 12.31 -1.28 4.88
N VAL A 297 12.18 -2.59 4.72
CA VAL A 297 13.34 -3.48 4.51
C VAL A 297 13.39 -3.87 3.04
N PHE A 298 14.53 -3.65 2.41
CA PHE A 298 14.75 -4.03 1.02
C PHE A 298 16.22 -4.34 0.75
N GLY A 299 16.46 -5.37 -0.04
CA GLY A 299 17.79 -5.70 -0.53
C GLY A 299 17.76 -6.69 -1.67
N TRP A 300 18.84 -6.70 -2.45
CA TRP A 300 19.16 -7.72 -3.43
C TRP A 300 20.53 -8.32 -3.09
N VAL A 301 20.66 -9.63 -3.18
CA VAL A 301 21.92 -10.36 -3.00
C VAL A 301 22.09 -11.31 -4.19
N ASP A 302 23.32 -11.37 -4.71
CA ASP A 302 23.70 -12.30 -5.76
C ASP A 302 23.67 -13.74 -5.23
N THR A 303 23.26 -14.71 -6.04
CA THR A 303 23.20 -16.14 -5.67
C THR A 303 24.53 -16.68 -5.13
N VAL A 304 25.66 -16.14 -5.60
CA VAL A 304 27.01 -16.51 -5.15
C VAL A 304 27.37 -15.98 -3.76
N SER A 305 26.70 -14.90 -3.34
CA SER A 305 26.91 -14.23 -2.05
C SER A 305 25.79 -14.51 -1.06
N LEU A 306 24.78 -15.30 -1.46
CA LEU A 306 23.69 -15.70 -0.55
C LEU A 306 24.26 -16.55 0.60
N PRO A 307 23.92 -16.20 1.86
CA PRO A 307 24.04 -17.11 2.99
C PRO A 307 23.46 -18.51 2.69
N GLU A 308 24.04 -19.55 3.29
CA GLU A 308 23.66 -20.95 2.99
C GLU A 308 22.18 -21.25 3.25
N ASP A 309 21.61 -20.66 4.29
CA ASP A 309 20.20 -20.75 4.65
C ASP A 309 19.29 -20.08 3.62
N LEU A 310 19.63 -18.87 3.16
CA LEU A 310 18.90 -18.19 2.08
C LEU A 310 19.04 -18.93 0.75
N LYS A 311 20.23 -19.47 0.44
CA LYS A 311 20.45 -20.29 -0.74
C LYS A 311 19.61 -21.57 -0.70
N ALA A 312 19.56 -22.24 0.46
CA ALA A 312 18.72 -23.41 0.67
C ALA A 312 17.22 -23.08 0.56
N ARG A 313 16.80 -21.92 1.08
CA ARG A 313 15.44 -21.40 0.95
C ARG A 313 15.06 -21.17 -0.52
N TYR A 314 15.81 -20.35 -1.25
CA TYR A 314 15.52 -20.06 -2.65
C TYR A 314 15.73 -21.28 -3.56
N SER A 315 16.45 -22.32 -3.15
CA SER A 315 16.52 -23.58 -3.90
C SER A 315 15.20 -24.36 -3.91
N LYS A 316 14.28 -24.09 -2.98
CA LYS A 316 12.99 -24.78 -2.89
C LYS A 316 11.98 -24.21 -3.89
N VAL A 317 11.21 -25.11 -4.50
CA VAL A 317 10.08 -24.78 -5.39
C VAL A 317 8.76 -25.27 -4.76
N PRO A 318 7.64 -24.56 -4.97
CA PRO A 318 7.53 -23.29 -5.71
C PRO A 318 8.11 -22.10 -4.93
N ARG A 319 8.72 -21.15 -5.64
CA ARG A 319 9.07 -19.83 -5.12
C ARG A 319 7.87 -18.90 -5.21
N TYR A 320 7.87 -17.86 -4.37
CA TYR A 320 6.84 -16.83 -4.33
C TYR A 320 7.47 -15.45 -4.49
N GLY A 321 6.70 -14.51 -5.04
CA GLY A 321 7.13 -13.12 -5.23
C GLY A 321 7.01 -12.63 -6.67
N SER A 322 7.76 -11.58 -6.98
CA SER A 322 7.82 -10.99 -8.33
C SER A 322 9.04 -11.53 -9.09
N SER A 323 8.82 -12.07 -10.29
CA SER A 323 9.90 -12.56 -11.18
C SER A 323 10.38 -11.45 -12.12
N TYR A 324 11.69 -11.29 -12.25
CA TYR A 324 12.31 -10.29 -13.13
C TYR A 324 13.13 -10.91 -14.26
N PHE A 325 13.81 -12.02 -13.97
CA PHE A 325 14.59 -12.78 -14.95
C PHE A 325 14.12 -14.23 -14.94
N ALA A 326 13.91 -14.80 -16.14
CA ALA A 326 13.45 -16.18 -16.36
C ALA A 326 12.15 -16.54 -15.61
N PRO A 327 11.61 -17.76 -15.78
CA PRO A 327 10.49 -18.22 -14.96
C PRO A 327 10.86 -18.29 -13.48
N MET A 328 9.92 -17.97 -12.59
CA MET A 328 10.11 -17.89 -11.14
C MET A 328 10.70 -19.18 -10.51
N ASN A 329 10.36 -20.35 -11.06
CA ASN A 329 10.85 -21.66 -10.60
C ASN A 329 12.02 -22.22 -11.44
N GLY A 330 12.69 -21.35 -12.22
CA GLY A 330 13.84 -21.72 -13.05
C GLY A 330 15.15 -21.88 -12.27
N ASP A 331 16.25 -22.00 -13.02
CA ASP A 331 17.62 -22.09 -12.51
C ASP A 331 17.99 -20.85 -11.68
N LEU A 332 18.55 -21.05 -10.48
CA LEU A 332 18.95 -19.97 -9.56
C LEU A 332 19.97 -18.98 -10.14
N ALA A 333 20.79 -19.39 -11.11
CA ALA A 333 21.78 -18.50 -11.73
C ALA A 333 21.14 -17.62 -12.83
N LEU A 334 20.00 -18.04 -13.38
CA LEU A 334 19.31 -17.38 -14.48
C LEU A 334 18.03 -16.66 -14.03
N THR A 335 17.50 -17.04 -12.87
CA THR A 335 16.29 -16.48 -12.30
C THR A 335 16.61 -15.40 -11.28
N SER A 336 15.77 -14.36 -11.20
CA SER A 336 15.78 -13.37 -10.12
C SER A 336 14.38 -13.16 -9.58
N VAL A 337 14.22 -13.34 -8.27
CA VAL A 337 12.94 -13.24 -7.58
C VAL A 337 13.06 -12.24 -6.43
N LEU A 338 12.13 -11.28 -6.39
CA LEU A 338 11.89 -10.45 -5.21
C LEU A 338 10.79 -11.10 -4.38
N ASN A 339 11.14 -11.65 -3.22
CA ASN A 339 10.13 -12.11 -2.28
C ASN A 339 9.46 -10.89 -1.63
N ASP A 340 8.17 -10.72 -1.92
CA ASP A 340 7.36 -9.60 -1.45
C ASP A 340 6.57 -10.06 -0.23
N THR A 341 7.03 -9.67 0.96
CA THR A 341 6.49 -10.13 2.25
C THR A 341 5.42 -9.19 2.80
N ASN A 342 4.72 -8.47 1.93
CA ASN A 342 3.81 -7.41 2.32
C ASN A 342 2.45 -7.91 2.85
N SER A 343 2.12 -9.19 2.62
CA SER A 343 0.78 -9.73 2.87
C SER A 343 0.61 -10.52 4.15
N LEU A 344 1.57 -11.38 4.49
CA LEU A 344 1.50 -12.28 5.64
C LEU A 344 2.90 -12.40 6.27
N PHE A 345 2.98 -12.06 7.56
CA PHE A 345 4.15 -12.35 8.38
C PHE A 345 3.94 -13.68 9.06
N THR A 346 4.45 -14.74 8.45
CA THR A 346 4.48 -16.07 9.05
C THR A 346 5.82 -16.26 9.76
N ASP A 347 5.94 -17.35 10.52
CA ASP A 347 7.23 -17.77 11.08
C ASP A 347 8.29 -17.94 9.98
N ASP A 348 7.87 -18.36 8.79
CA ASP A 348 8.75 -18.50 7.62
C ASP A 348 9.25 -17.14 7.10
N THR A 349 8.36 -16.15 7.00
CA THR A 349 8.71 -14.77 6.66
C THR A 349 9.70 -14.17 7.66
N LEU A 350 9.47 -14.40 8.96
CA LEU A 350 10.37 -13.93 10.02
C LEU A 350 11.71 -14.65 10.00
N ALA A 351 11.72 -15.95 9.71
CA ALA A 351 12.95 -16.72 9.56
C ALA A 351 13.78 -16.23 8.36
N GLU A 352 13.14 -15.96 7.22
CA GLU A 352 13.80 -15.35 6.07
C GLU A 352 14.38 -13.99 6.45
N LEU A 353 13.58 -13.09 7.04
CA LEU A 353 14.04 -11.76 7.44
C LEU A 353 15.23 -11.80 8.41
N LYS A 354 15.31 -12.79 9.30
CA LYS A 354 16.48 -13.01 10.19
C LYS A 354 17.72 -13.49 9.45
N SER A 355 17.54 -14.13 8.30
CA SER A 355 18.63 -14.65 7.45
C SER A 355 19.21 -13.56 6.54
N TRP A 356 18.49 -12.45 6.37
CA TRP A 356 18.87 -11.25 5.61
C TRP A 356 19.66 -10.25 6.45
#